data_AF-R2R6J5-F1
#
_entry.id   AF-R2R6J5-F1
#
_cell.length_a   1.000
_cell.length_b   1.000
_cell.length_c   1.000
_cell.angle_alpha   90.00
_cell.angle_beta   90.00
_cell.angle_gamma   90.00
#
_symmetry.space_group_name_H-M   'P 1'
#
loop_
_entity.id
_entity.type
_entity.pdbx_description
1 polymer ?
#
loop_
_entity_poly.entity_id
_entity_poly.type
_entity_poly.pdbx_seq_one_letter_code
_entity_poly.pdbx_strand_id
1 'polypeptide(L)'
;MKTLKIEMTRRDKVKVELDESYFTDEWFEEFREFFYDFYDLEQLAEHIAYNIVHNNATFIEGVGTPLRDGEKPYWLSESEEKQLNKHVNVIFNPYDTDVEYE
;
A
#
# COMPACT_ATOMS: atom_id res chain seq x y z
N MET A 1 -33.66 -21.34 -4.99
CA MET A 1 -32.78 -20.15 -4.81
C MET A 1 -32.76 -19.36 -6.10
N LYS A 2 -32.65 -18.04 -6.02
CA LYS A 2 -32.58 -17.15 -7.19
C LYS A 2 -31.18 -16.55 -7.26
N THR A 3 -30.56 -16.60 -8.41
CA THR A 3 -29.28 -15.93 -8.69
C THR A 3 -29.57 -14.61 -9.38
N LEU A 4 -28.92 -13.53 -8.93
CA LEU A 4 -28.96 -12.21 -9.54
C LEU A 4 -27.52 -11.82 -9.87
N LYS A 5 -27.31 -11.24 -11.05
CA LYS A 5 -26.04 -10.64 -11.42
C LYS A 5 -26.09 -9.17 -11.03
N ILE A 6 -25.06 -8.70 -10.35
CA ILE A 6 -24.89 -7.30 -9.94
C ILE A 6 -23.49 -6.90 -10.39
N GLU A 7 -23.37 -5.72 -10.98
CA GLU A 7 -22.09 -5.08 -11.28
C GLU A 7 -21.87 -3.94 -10.29
N MET A 8 -20.65 -3.77 -9.81
CA MET A 8 -20.32 -2.78 -8.78
C MET A 8 -18.98 -2.12 -9.09
N THR A 9 -18.95 -0.80 -9.01
CA THR A 9 -17.73 0.01 -9.09
C THR A 9 -17.46 0.63 -7.72
N ARG A 10 -16.24 0.46 -7.21
CA ARG A 10 -15.76 1.06 -5.96
C ARG A 10 -14.61 2.02 -6.26
N ARG A 11 -14.67 3.24 -5.71
CA ARG A 11 -13.62 4.26 -5.83
C ARG A 11 -13.12 4.64 -4.44
N ASP A 12 -11.86 4.32 -4.17
CA ASP A 12 -11.19 4.62 -2.92
C ASP A 12 -10.27 5.84 -3.06
N LYS A 13 -10.24 6.69 -2.03
CA LYS A 13 -9.30 7.80 -1.95
C LYS A 13 -8.12 7.39 -1.08
N VAL A 14 -6.96 7.25 -1.69
CA VAL A 14 -5.71 6.88 -1.01
C VAL A 14 -4.61 7.85 -1.39
N LYS A 15 -3.79 8.22 -0.41
CA LYS A 15 -2.54 8.94 -0.63
C LYS A 15 -1.40 8.09 -0.11
N VAL A 16 -0.39 7.88 -0.96
CA VAL A 16 0.87 7.23 -0.61
C VAL A 16 1.95 8.29 -0.63
N GLU A 17 2.73 8.37 0.44
CA GLU A 17 3.86 9.29 0.59
C GLU A 17 5.12 8.45 0.69
N LEU A 18 6.07 8.71 -0.21
CA LEU A 18 7.34 8.00 -0.32
C LEU A 18 8.48 9.00 -0.16
N ASP A 19 9.47 8.65 0.65
CA ASP A 19 10.68 9.43 0.82
C ASP A 19 11.64 9.22 -0.36
N GLU A 20 11.69 10.19 -1.28
CA GLU A 20 12.56 10.14 -2.47
C GLU A 20 14.05 10.00 -2.12
N SER A 21 14.47 10.40 -0.91
CA SER A 21 15.86 10.25 -0.49
C SER A 21 16.24 8.82 -0.07
N TYR A 22 15.22 8.00 0.22
CA TYR A 22 15.38 6.59 0.56
C TYR A 22 15.25 5.69 -0.69
N PHE A 23 14.26 5.99 -1.54
CA PHE A 23 13.97 5.23 -2.76
C PHE A 23 14.83 5.73 -3.93
N THR A 24 16.13 5.48 -3.86
CA THR A 24 17.09 5.85 -4.91
C THR A 24 17.06 4.89 -6.08
N ASP A 25 17.74 5.25 -7.18
CA ASP A 25 17.91 4.36 -8.34
C ASP A 25 18.56 3.02 -7.92
N GLU A 26 19.53 3.04 -7.00
CA GLU A 26 20.18 1.84 -6.48
C GLU A 26 19.20 0.97 -5.68
N TRP A 27 18.31 1.58 -4.89
CA TRP A 27 17.26 0.85 -4.19
C TRP A 27 16.34 0.12 -5.18
N PHE A 28 15.94 0.82 -6.25
CA PHE A 28 15.10 0.22 -7.28
C PHE A 28 15.83 -0.88 -8.06
N GLU A 29 17.14 -0.74 -8.31
CA GLU A 29 17.96 -1.80 -8.89
C GLU A 29 17.96 -3.07 -8.02
N GLU A 30 18.28 -2.95 -6.74
CA GLU A 30 18.28 -4.08 -5.81
C GLU A 30 16.88 -4.68 -5.63
N PHE A 31 15.85 -3.83 -5.54
CA PHE A 31 14.47 -4.28 -5.39
C PHE A 31 14.02 -5.17 -6.56
N ARG A 32 14.36 -4.79 -7.80
CA ARG A 32 14.01 -5.55 -9.01
C ARG A 32 14.72 -6.90 -9.09
N GLU A 33 15.86 -7.09 -8.43
CA GLU A 33 16.56 -8.39 -8.43
C GLU A 33 15.74 -9.48 -7.72
N PHE A 34 14.89 -9.10 -6.76
CA PHE A 34 14.20 -10.05 -5.88
C PHE A 34 12.67 -9.94 -5.91
N PHE A 35 12.12 -8.76 -6.25
CA PHE A 35 10.70 -8.45 -6.09
C PHE A 35 10.02 -8.16 -7.43
N TYR A 36 9.69 -6.90 -7.72
CA TYR A 36 8.90 -6.51 -8.89
C TYR A 36 9.67 -5.54 -9.79
N ASP A 37 9.38 -5.56 -11.09
CA ASP A 37 9.95 -4.67 -12.12
C ASP A 37 9.43 -3.22 -12.00
N PHE A 38 9.72 -2.54 -10.88
CA PHE A 38 9.41 -1.12 -10.67
C PHE A 38 10.63 -0.26 -10.98
N TYR A 39 10.41 0.84 -11.68
CA TYR A 39 11.42 1.76 -12.17
C TYR A 39 11.26 3.16 -11.59
N ASP A 40 10.12 3.45 -10.96
CA ASP A 40 9.84 4.75 -10.38
C ASP A 40 8.90 4.65 -9.16
N LEU A 41 8.72 5.79 -8.50
CA LEU A 41 7.89 5.95 -7.31
C LEU A 41 6.40 5.79 -7.62
N GLU A 42 5.95 6.07 -8.84
CA GLU A 42 4.54 5.97 -9.23
C GLU A 42 4.12 4.50 -9.21
N GLN A 43 4.91 3.63 -9.84
CA GLN A 43 4.68 2.18 -9.84
C GLN A 43 4.71 1.58 -8.42
N LEU A 44 5.67 2.02 -7.59
CA LEU A 44 5.76 1.59 -6.20
C LEU A 44 4.53 2.06 -5.39
N ALA A 45 4.08 3.31 -5.58
CA ALA A 45 2.91 3.86 -4.92
C ALA A 45 1.62 3.14 -5.31
N GLU A 46 1.44 2.80 -6.59
CA GLU A 46 0.31 2.00 -7.07
C GLU A 46 0.29 0.61 -6.43
N HIS A 47 1.45 -0.05 -6.35
CA HIS A 47 1.57 -1.36 -5.70
C HIS A 47 1.24 -1.31 -4.21
N ILE A 48 1.72 -0.28 -3.51
CA ILE A 48 1.42 -0.05 -2.10
C ILE A 48 -0.08 0.19 -1.91
N ALA A 49 -0.66 1.11 -2.69
CA ALA A 49 -2.08 1.43 -2.65
C ALA A 49 -2.94 0.20 -2.89
N TYR A 50 -2.63 -0.60 -3.91
CA TYR A 50 -3.34 -1.84 -4.22
C TYR A 50 -3.30 -2.82 -3.05
N ASN A 51 -2.12 -3.08 -2.47
CA ASN A 51 -2.00 -4.02 -1.36
C ASN A 51 -2.75 -3.53 -0.10
N ILE A 52 -2.73 -2.23 0.17
CA ILE A 52 -3.46 -1.67 1.30
C ILE A 52 -4.97 -1.75 1.09
N VAL A 53 -5.46 -1.26 -0.04
CA VAL A 53 -6.90 -1.04 -0.27
C VAL A 53 -7.58 -2.35 -0.66
N HIS A 54 -6.96 -3.11 -1.57
CA HIS A 54 -7.55 -4.32 -2.13
C HIS A 54 -7.24 -5.57 -1.29
N ASN A 55 -5.97 -5.78 -0.95
CA ASN A 55 -5.54 -6.98 -0.21
C ASN A 55 -5.69 -6.84 1.31
N ASN A 56 -5.98 -5.63 1.82
CA ASN A 56 -6.00 -5.33 3.24
C ASN A 56 -4.68 -5.74 3.94
N ALA A 57 -3.55 -5.56 3.24
CA ALA A 57 -2.25 -5.99 3.70
C ALA A 57 -1.76 -5.13 4.87
N THR A 58 -1.22 -5.79 5.89
CA THR A 58 -0.53 -5.14 7.01
C THR A 58 0.98 -5.02 6.78
N PHE A 59 1.53 -5.87 5.93
CA PHE A 59 2.93 -5.92 5.51
C PHE A 59 2.96 -6.13 3.98
N ILE A 60 3.85 -5.42 3.29
CA ILE A 60 4.02 -5.49 1.84
C ILE A 60 5.39 -6.10 1.55
N GLU A 61 5.43 -7.21 0.80
CA GLU A 61 6.69 -7.88 0.47
C GLU A 61 7.63 -6.95 -0.31
N GLY A 62 8.91 -6.91 0.11
CA GLY A 62 9.92 -6.00 -0.43
C GLY A 62 9.82 -4.54 0.04
N VAL A 63 8.69 -4.10 0.58
CA VAL A 63 8.49 -2.71 1.04
C VAL A 63 8.48 -2.60 2.57
N GLY A 64 7.90 -3.58 3.26
CA GLY A 64 7.69 -3.56 4.70
C GLY A 64 6.29 -3.09 5.12
N THR A 65 6.16 -2.72 6.39
CA THR A 65 4.94 -2.19 7.00
C THR A 65 4.99 -0.66 6.94
N PRO A 66 4.11 0.01 6.17
CA PRO A 66 4.09 1.47 6.11
C PRO A 66 3.52 2.09 7.38
N LEU A 67 3.83 3.37 7.60
CA LEU A 67 3.10 4.22 8.54
C LEU A 67 1.63 4.37 8.10
N ARG A 68 0.75 4.63 9.08
CA ARG A 68 -0.66 4.97 8.85
C ARG A 68 -0.90 6.36 9.40
N ASP A 69 -1.26 7.29 8.52
CA ASP A 69 -1.50 8.69 8.90
C ASP A 69 -0.30 9.30 9.67
N GLY A 70 0.92 8.93 9.29
CA GLY A 70 2.17 9.38 9.90
C GLY A 70 2.62 8.61 11.14
N GLU A 71 1.82 7.65 11.62
CA GLU A 71 2.05 6.95 12.88
C GLU A 71 2.40 5.47 12.67
N LYS A 72 3.14 4.90 13.65
CA LYS A 72 3.34 3.45 13.70
C LYS A 72 1.98 2.77 13.87
N PRO A 73 1.65 1.76 13.03
CA PRO A 73 0.39 1.06 13.19
C PRO A 73 0.25 0.41 14.57
N TYR A 74 -0.93 0.53 15.20
CA TYR A 74 -1.16 0.05 16.58
C TYR A 74 -0.99 -1.47 16.73
N TRP A 75 -1.16 -2.23 15.64
CA TRP A 75 -1.03 -3.68 15.63
C TRP A 75 0.43 -4.15 15.57
N LEU A 76 1.36 -3.26 15.21
CA LEU A 76 2.76 -3.64 15.05
C LEU A 76 3.45 -3.70 16.41
N SER A 77 3.81 -4.92 16.82
CA SER A 77 4.51 -5.16 18.09
C SER A 77 5.94 -4.62 18.07
N GLU A 78 6.53 -4.39 19.25
CA GLU A 78 7.94 -4.01 19.37
C GLU A 78 8.88 -5.05 18.74
N SER A 79 8.56 -6.35 18.88
CA SER A 79 9.34 -7.42 18.27
C SER A 79 9.35 -7.42 16.74
N GLU A 80 8.38 -6.74 16.13
CA GLU A 80 8.22 -6.64 14.67
C GLU A 80 8.60 -5.25 14.14
N GLU A 81 9.13 -4.36 14.99
CA GLU A 81 9.48 -2.99 14.60
C GLU A 81 10.52 -2.93 13.47
N LYS A 82 11.35 -3.98 13.30
CA LYS A 82 12.25 -4.12 12.15
C LYS A 82 11.54 -4.18 10.79
N GLN A 83 10.24 -4.50 10.77
CA GLN A 83 9.43 -4.54 9.56
C GLN A 83 8.82 -3.16 9.25
N LEU A 84 8.84 -2.21 10.19
CA LEU A 84 8.33 -0.86 9.98
C LEU A 84 9.22 -0.14 8.97
N ASN A 85 8.61 0.29 7.86
CA ASN A 85 9.26 1.18 6.92
C ASN A 85 8.80 2.62 7.18
N LYS A 86 9.65 3.41 7.84
CA LYS A 86 9.37 4.82 8.18
C LYS A 86 9.45 5.76 6.96
N HIS A 87 9.93 5.28 5.82
CA HIS A 87 10.05 6.02 4.57
C HIS A 87 8.79 5.90 3.69
N VAL A 88 7.79 5.14 4.15
CA VAL A 88 6.49 4.98 3.49
C VAL A 88 5.38 5.35 4.46
N ASN A 89 4.49 6.24 4.03
CA ASN A 89 3.25 6.54 4.76
C ASN A 89 2.04 6.36 3.84
N VAL A 90 0.96 5.80 4.39
CA VAL A 90 -0.30 5.64 3.67
C VAL A 90 -1.42 6.29 4.47
N ILE A 91 -2.10 7.24 3.83
CA ILE A 91 -3.32 7.90 4.33
C ILE A 91 -4.49 7.30 3.56
N PHE A 92 -5.30 6.51 4.26
CA PHE A 92 -6.43 5.80 3.69
C PHE A 92 -7.53 5.62 4.72
N ASN A 93 -8.73 6.10 4.39
CA ASN A 93 -9.93 5.87 5.16
C ASN A 93 -10.86 4.92 4.39
N PRO A 94 -11.01 3.65 4.81
CA PRO A 94 -11.88 2.70 4.10
C PRO A 94 -13.36 3.10 4.11
N TYR A 95 -13.75 4.05 4.97
CA TYR A 95 -15.11 4.59 5.02
C TYR A 95 -15.33 5.82 4.11
N ASP A 96 -14.28 6.42 3.55
CA ASP A 96 -14.37 7.48 2.53
C ASP A 96 -14.27 6.86 1.13
N THR A 97 -15.25 6.01 0.83
CA THR A 97 -15.32 5.22 -0.41
C THR A 97 -16.63 5.50 -1.13
N ASP A 98 -16.56 5.78 -2.43
CA ASP A 98 -17.73 5.92 -3.30
C ASP A 98 -18.06 4.59 -3.98
N VAL A 99 -19.32 4.14 -3.89
CA VAL A 99 -19.79 2.86 -4.45
C VAL A 99 -20.99 3.06 -5.35
N GLU A 100 -20.90 2.59 -6.59
CA GLU A 100 -21.98 2.58 -7.59
C GLU A 100 -22.33 1.13 -7.98
N TYR A 101 -23.61 0.83 -8.20
CA TYR A 101 -24.08 -0.50 -8.62
C TYR A 101 -25.24 -0.40 -9.62
N GLU A 102 -25.29 -1.34 -10.56
CA GLU A 102 -26.34 -1.47 -11.60
C GLU A 102 -27.13 -2.78 -11.47
#